data_AF-A0A536CQ89-F1
#
_entry.id   AF-A0A536CQ89-F1
#
_cell.length_a   1.000
_cell.length_b   1.000
_cell.length_c   1.000
_cell.angle_alpha   90.00
_cell.angle_beta   90.00
_cell.angle_gamma   90.00
#
_symmetry.space_group_name_H-M   'P 1'
#
loop_
_entity.id
_entity.type
_entity.pdbx_description
1 polymer ?
#
loop_
_entity_poly.entity_id
_entity_poly.type
_entity_poly.pdbx_seq_one_letter_code
_entity_poly.pdbx_strand_id
1 'polypeptide(L)' 'MPDELVRFFQALGSTILWSVVSIIIVAVVFEVLEKRYRLLDEIFKENSVAAAVLAGSFVIGIFYTVAQIVIH' A
#
# COMPACT_ATOMS: atom_id res chain seq x y z
N MET A 1 -7.35 27.20 -24.84
CA MET A 1 -5.93 27.23 -24.42
C MET A 1 -5.75 27.47 -22.91
N PRO A 2 -6.31 28.52 -22.26
CA PRO A 2 -6.13 28.69 -20.81
C PRO A 2 -6.82 27.60 -19.97
N ASP A 3 -7.98 27.10 -20.40
CA ASP A 3 -8.75 26.09 -19.65
C ASP A 3 -8.07 24.71 -19.60
N GLU A 4 -7.30 24.35 -20.63
CA GLU A 4 -6.55 23.08 -20.69
C GLU A 4 -5.36 23.11 -19.72
N LEU A 5 -4.66 24.25 -19.62
CA LEU A 5 -3.59 24.45 -18.65
C LEU A 5 -4.13 24.35 -17.22
N VAL A 6 -5.27 24.99 -16.92
CA VAL A 6 -5.89 24.91 -15.59
C VAL A 6 -6.27 23.47 -15.24
N ARG A 7 -6.89 22.74 -16.18
CA ARG A 7 -7.23 21.32 -16.00
C ARG A 7 -5.99 20.45 -15.78
N PHE A 8 -4.92 20.69 -16.53
CA PHE A 8 -3.66 19.98 -16.39
C PHE A 8 -3.03 20.18 -15.01
N PHE A 9 -2.96 21.43 -14.52
CA PHE A 9 -2.44 21.71 -13.18
C PHE A 9 -3.32 21.14 -12.06
N GLN A 10 -4.64 21.14 -12.23
CA GLN A 10 -5.55 20.46 -11.30
C GLN A 10 -5.33 18.95 -11.26
N ALA A 11 -5.16 18.30 -12.43
CA ALA A 11 -4.89 16.87 -12.52
C ALA A 11 -3.51 16.51 -11.92
N LEU A 12 -2.50 17.35 -12.15
CA LEU A 12 -1.17 17.21 -11.54
C LEU A 12 -1.23 17.33 -10.01
N GLY A 13 -1.91 18.37 -9.51
CA GLY A 13 -2.09 18.59 -8.07
C GLY A 13 -2.84 17.43 -7.41
N SER A 14 -3.89 16.92 -8.05
CA SER A 14 -4.62 15.73 -7.62
C SER A 14 -3.70 14.50 -7.57
N THR A 15 -2.94 14.24 -8.63
CA THR A 15 -2.01 13.10 -8.71
C THR A 15 -0.96 13.15 -7.60
N ILE A 16 -0.38 14.32 -7.34
CA ILE A 16 0.61 14.51 -6.27
C ILE A 16 -0.04 14.26 -4.91
N LEU A 17 -1.22 14.83 -4.65
CA LEU A 17 -1.95 14.63 -3.40
C LEU A 17 -2.25 13.15 -3.15
N TRP A 18 -2.78 12.45 -4.16
CA TRP A 18 -3.07 11.02 -4.08
C TRP A 18 -1.81 10.17 -3.91
N SER A 19 -0.68 10.57 -4.51
CA SER A 19 0.60 9.88 -4.32
C SER A 19 1.09 10.02 -2.88
N VAL A 20 1.00 11.21 -2.29
CA VAL A 20 1.37 11.43 -0.88
C VAL A 20 0.47 10.63 0.06
N VAL A 21 -0.85 10.64 -0.19
CA VAL A 21 -1.81 9.85 0.59
C VAL A 21 -1.51 8.35 0.51
N SER A 22 -1.19 7.83 -0.68
CA SER A 22 -0.86 6.41 -0.82
C SER A 22 0.42 6.03 -0.06
N ILE A 23 1.46 6.88 -0.11
CA ILE A 23 2.70 6.67 0.62
C ILE A 23 2.44 6.65 2.13
N ILE A 24 1.62 7.59 2.65
CA ILE A 24 1.26 7.64 4.07
C ILE A 24 0.51 6.38 4.48
N ILE A 25 -0.48 5.94 3.68
CA ILE A 25 -1.22 4.71 3.96
C ILE A 25 -0.26 3.51 4.01
N VAL A 26 0.62 3.37 3.04
CA VAL A 26 1.62 2.28 3.01
C VAL A 26 2.53 2.37 4.24
N ALA A 27 3.04 3.55 4.58
CA ALA A 27 3.90 3.73 5.75
C ALA A 27 3.19 3.34 7.06
N VAL A 28 1.94 3.77 7.25
CA VAL A 28 1.13 3.42 8.43
C VAL A 28 0.84 1.93 8.46
N VAL A 29 0.49 1.32 7.32
CA VAL A 29 0.28 -0.13 7.22
C VAL A 29 1.56 -0.87 7.57
N PHE A 30 2.71 -0.44 7.05
CA PHE A 30 4.01 -1.02 7.39
C PHE A 30 4.35 -0.84 8.87
N GLU A 31 4.12 0.31 9.48
CA GLU A 31 4.41 0.55 10.89
C GLU A 31 3.50 -0.28 11.81
N VAL A 32 2.22 -0.40 11.47
CA VAL A 32 1.26 -1.27 12.18
C VAL A 32 1.64 -2.73 12.01
N LEU A 33 1.98 -3.13 10.79
CA LEU A 33 2.46 -4.48 10.50
C LEU A 33 3.76 -4.74 11.25
N GLU A 34 4.74 -3.85 11.24
CA GLU A 34 6.02 -4.00 11.94
C GLU A 34 5.81 -4.09 13.45
N LYS A 35 4.95 -3.27 14.05
CA LYS A 35 4.58 -3.39 15.48
C LYS A 35 3.93 -4.73 15.80
N ARG A 36 3.05 -5.22 14.92
CA ARG A 36 2.39 -6.52 15.08
C ARG A 36 3.35 -7.68 14.75
N TYR A 37 4.26 -7.48 13.82
CA TYR A 37 5.24 -8.43 13.34
C TYR A 37 6.44 -8.52 14.25
N ARG A 38 6.76 -7.52 15.08
CA ARG A 38 7.82 -7.63 16.09
C ARG A 38 7.51 -8.70 17.15
N LEU A 39 6.22 -8.92 17.42
CA LEU A 39 5.74 -10.03 18.27
C LEU A 39 5.69 -11.36 17.50
N LEU A 40 5.43 -11.31 16.18
CA LEU A 40 5.51 -12.48 15.32
C LEU A 40 6.95 -12.81 14.90
N ASP A 41 7.93 -11.92 15.03
CA ASP A 41 9.32 -12.12 14.65
C ASP A 41 10.00 -13.13 15.59
N GLU A 42 9.59 -13.14 16.86
CA GLU A 42 9.89 -14.25 17.79
C GLU A 42 9.29 -15.58 17.30
N ILE A 43 8.05 -15.58 16.81
CA ILE A 43 7.36 -16.78 16.30
C ILE A 43 7.92 -17.23 14.93
N PHE A 44 8.36 -16.29 14.10
CA PHE A 44 8.84 -16.53 12.74
C PHE A 44 10.34 -16.85 12.69
N LYS A 45 11.13 -16.40 13.66
CA LYS A 45 12.50 -16.89 13.86
C LYS A 45 12.54 -18.41 14.07
N GLU A 46 11.52 -18.98 14.69
CA GLU A 46 11.38 -20.43 14.82
C GLU A 46 10.86 -21.11 13.54
N ASN A 47 10.11 -20.40 12.68
CA ASN A 47 9.45 -21.02 11.53
C ASN A 47 9.35 -20.09 10.29
N SER A 48 10.46 -20.01 9.55
CA SER A 48 10.66 -19.18 8.34
C SER A 48 9.58 -19.36 7.24
N VAL A 49 9.04 -20.56 7.08
CA VAL A 49 8.05 -20.87 6.02
C VAL A 49 6.70 -20.21 6.29
N ALA A 50 6.26 -20.17 7.54
CA ALA A 50 4.99 -19.54 7.90
C ALA A 50 5.02 -18.03 7.64
N ALA A 51 6.18 -17.40 7.79
CA ALA A 51 6.38 -15.95 7.56
C ALA A 51 6.19 -15.60 6.09
N ALA A 52 6.85 -16.37 5.23
CA ALA A 52 6.79 -16.19 3.79
C ALA A 52 5.36 -16.40 3.25
N VAL A 53 4.63 -17.38 3.78
CA VAL A 53 3.23 -17.64 3.38
C VAL A 53 2.30 -16.52 3.84
N LEU A 54 2.43 -16.05 5.08
CA LEU A 54 1.62 -14.94 5.59
C LEU A 54 1.88 -13.64 4.82
N ALA A 55 3.15 -13.28 4.64
CA ALA A 55 3.53 -12.11 3.86
C ALA A 55 3.04 -12.22 2.40
N GLY A 56 3.23 -13.37 1.76
CA GLY A 56 2.75 -13.64 0.41
C GLY A 56 1.22 -13.51 0.29
N SER A 57 0.47 -14.07 1.24
CA SER A 57 -1.00 -13.98 1.24
C SER A 57 -1.51 -12.54 1.40
N PHE A 58 -0.82 -11.74 2.21
CA PHE A 58 -1.18 -10.35 2.45
C PHE A 58 -0.93 -9.49 1.21
N VAL A 59 0.22 -9.68 0.54
CA VAL A 59 0.57 -8.97 -0.70
C VAL A 59 -0.39 -9.33 -1.82
N ILE A 60 -0.72 -10.61 -1.99
CA ILE A 60 -1.68 -11.07 -3.01
C ILE A 60 -3.07 -10.48 -2.74
N GLY A 61 -3.51 -10.47 -1.48
CA GLY A 61 -4.79 -9.89 -1.08
C GLY A 61 -4.90 -8.40 -1.43
N ILE A 62 -3.87 -7.61 -1.09
CA ILE A 62 -3.81 -6.18 -1.44
C ILE A 62 -3.87 -6.00 -2.97
N PHE A 63 -3.09 -6.78 -3.72
CA PHE A 63 -3.06 -6.70 -5.18
C PHE A 63 -4.43 -6.98 -5.80
N TYR A 64 -5.13 -8.01 -5.30
CA TYR A 64 -6.47 -8.36 -5.75
C TYR A 64 -7.47 -7.23 -5.48
N THR A 65 -7.46 -6.66 -4.27
CA THR A 65 -8.38 -5.56 -3.90
C THR A 65 -8.14 -4.32 -4.74
N VAL A 66 -6.88 -3.94 -4.96
CA VAL A 66 -6.53 -2.78 -5.80
C VAL A 66 -6.94 -3.02 -7.25
N ALA A 67 -6.66 -4.19 -7.81
CA ALA A 67 -7.05 -4.54 -9.18
C ALA A 67 -8.57 -4.49 -9.35
N GLN A 68 -9.34 -4.97 -8.38
CA GLN A 68 -10.80 -4.87 -8.38
C GLN A 68 -11.29 -3.41 -8.41
N ILE A 69 -10.73 -2.53 -7.56
CA ILE A 69 -11.11 -1.11 -7.50
C ILE A 69 -10.74 -0.33 -8.78
N VAL A 70 -9.69 -0.75 -9.49
CA VAL A 70 -9.24 -0.07 -10.72
C VAL A 70 -10.02 -0.55 -11.95
N ILE A 71 -10.39 -1.84 -11.98
CA ILE A 71 -11.09 -2.45 -13.12
C ILE A 71 -12.61 -2.20 -13.07
N HIS A 72 -13.21 -2.17 -11.88
CA HIS A 72 -14.62 -1.83 -11.68
C HIS A 72 -14.78 -0.35 -11.32
#